data_AF-A0A956Z561-F1
#
_entry.id   AF-A0A956Z561-F1
#
_cell.length_a   1.000
_cell.length_b   1.000
_cell.length_c   1.000
_cell.angle_alpha   90.00
_cell.angle_beta   90.00
_cell.angle_gamma   90.00
#
_symmetry.space_group_name_H-M   'P 1'
#
loop_
_entity.id
_entity.type
_entity.pdbx_description
1 polymer ?
#
loop_
_entity_poly.entity_id
_entity_poly.type
_entity_poly.pdbx_seq_one_letter_code
_entity_poly.pdbx_strand_id
1 'polypeptide(L)'
;MWKQVLTFVGNLYFNRWTRGRSLTEMMVALQASSQKLQRRFDGCSDVPRNRQVLSHIVGIERWGQRRLRVALGDPFEMDEYDSYRPARETDWATLQTMFAETRRETVRLIGLIERAGVADVRVRHNMYGELTVRGWLKYLLVHADAEAMKMRS
;
A
#
# COMPACT_ATOMS: atom_id res chain seq x y z
N MET A 1 -11.40 15.53 -18.68
CA MET A 1 -12.20 14.37 -19.10
C MET A 1 -11.52 13.03 -18.77
N TRP A 2 -10.26 12.80 -19.17
CA TRP A 2 -9.54 11.53 -18.93
C TRP A 2 -9.26 11.19 -17.46
N LYS A 3 -8.90 12.18 -16.63
CA LYS A 3 -8.67 11.97 -15.18
C LYS A 3 -9.92 11.46 -14.46
N GLN A 4 -11.11 12.00 -14.78
CA GLN A 4 -12.38 11.59 -14.15
C GLN A 4 -12.76 10.13 -14.47
N VAL A 5 -12.49 9.66 -15.69
CA VAL A 5 -12.73 8.26 -16.09
C VAL A 5 -11.81 7.30 -15.34
N LEU A 6 -10.52 7.64 -15.21
CA LEU A 6 -9.55 6.88 -14.39
C LEU A 6 -9.93 6.86 -12.90
N THR A 7 -10.41 7.99 -12.38
CA THR A 7 -10.90 8.10 -11.00
C THR A 7 -12.10 7.17 -10.76
N PHE A 8 -13.07 7.17 -11.66
CA PHE A 8 -14.30 6.39 -11.51
C PHE A 8 -14.06 4.88 -11.66
N VAL A 9 -13.28 4.45 -12.66
CA VAL A 9 -12.98 3.04 -12.91
C VAL A 9 -12.11 2.44 -11.81
N GLY A 10 -11.09 3.17 -11.34
CA GLY A 10 -10.24 2.71 -10.23
C GLY A 10 -11.01 2.54 -8.93
N ASN A 11 -11.88 3.50 -8.60
CA ASN A 11 -12.75 3.44 -7.42
C ASN A 11 -13.65 2.19 -7.43
N LEU A 12 -14.35 1.98 -8.54
CA LEU A 12 -15.23 0.83 -8.75
C LEU A 12 -14.45 -0.48 -8.68
N TYR A 13 -13.27 -0.56 -9.29
CA TYR A 13 -12.45 -1.77 -9.26
C TYR A 13 -12.06 -2.16 -7.82
N PHE A 14 -11.49 -1.22 -7.07
CA PHE A 14 -11.00 -1.51 -5.73
C PHE A 14 -12.14 -1.78 -4.75
N ASN A 15 -13.16 -0.93 -4.71
CA ASN A 15 -14.26 -1.07 -3.76
C ASN A 15 -15.19 -2.24 -4.09
N ARG A 16 -15.44 -2.55 -5.37
CA ARG A 16 -16.31 -3.68 -5.76
C ARG A 16 -15.67 -5.02 -5.45
N TRP A 17 -14.37 -5.18 -5.68
CA TRP A 17 -13.66 -6.42 -5.37
C TRP A 17 -13.63 -6.73 -3.87
N THR A 18 -13.57 -5.69 -3.05
CA THR A 18 -13.55 -5.84 -1.58
C THR A 18 -14.92 -5.95 -0.95
N ARG A 19 -16.01 -5.81 -1.72
CA ARG A 19 -17.37 -5.88 -1.18
C ARG A 19 -17.63 -7.30 -0.65
N GLY A 20 -17.96 -7.39 0.63
CA GLY A 20 -18.18 -8.68 1.31
C GLY A 20 -16.92 -9.33 1.88
N ARG A 21 -15.72 -8.76 1.68
CA ARG A 21 -14.51 -9.24 2.36
C ARG A 21 -14.37 -8.63 3.75
N SER A 22 -13.97 -9.43 4.72
CA SER A 22 -13.61 -9.01 6.07
C SER A 22 -12.21 -8.35 6.09
N LEU A 23 -11.95 -7.56 7.13
CA LEU A 23 -10.60 -7.02 7.38
C LEU A 23 -9.59 -8.13 7.68
N THR A 24 -10.02 -9.21 8.35
CA THR A 24 -9.23 -10.42 8.56
C THR A 24 -8.76 -11.06 7.24
N GLU A 25 -9.64 -11.20 6.25
CA GLU A 25 -9.24 -11.70 4.93
C GLU A 25 -8.22 -10.79 4.24
N MET A 26 -8.36 -9.47 4.40
CA MET A 26 -7.39 -8.51 3.85
C MET A 26 -6.03 -8.60 4.55
N MET A 27 -6.04 -8.80 5.88
CA MET A 27 -4.83 -9.01 6.68
C MET A 27 -4.08 -10.28 6.23
N VAL A 28 -4.79 -11.41 6.09
CA VAL A 28 -4.21 -12.67 5.61
C VAL A 28 -3.61 -12.49 4.21
N ALA A 29 -4.32 -11.80 3.30
CA ALA A 29 -3.82 -11.52 1.96
C ALA A 29 -2.54 -10.67 1.97
N LEU A 30 -2.46 -9.65 2.84
CA LEU A 30 -1.27 -8.81 3.01
C LEU A 30 -0.07 -9.57 3.56
N GLN A 31 -0.29 -10.46 4.52
CA GLN A 31 0.76 -11.33 5.06
C GLN A 31 1.28 -12.31 4.00
N ALA A 32 0.39 -12.96 3.25
CA ALA A 32 0.77 -13.86 2.17
C ALA A 32 1.55 -13.14 1.06
N SER A 33 1.07 -11.94 0.66
CA SER A 33 1.78 -11.07 -0.29
C SER A 33 3.15 -10.66 0.24
N SER A 34 3.27 -10.33 1.54
CA SER A 34 4.56 -9.99 2.17
C SER A 34 5.58 -11.09 2.00
N GLN A 35 5.21 -12.34 2.30
CA GLN A 35 6.13 -13.49 2.20
C GLN A 35 6.53 -13.76 0.74
N LYS A 36 5.57 -13.65 -0.19
CA LYS A 36 5.82 -13.78 -1.63
C LYS A 36 6.81 -12.71 -2.12
N LEU A 37 6.58 -11.45 -1.75
CA LEU A 37 7.42 -10.33 -2.16
C LEU A 37 8.81 -10.41 -1.53
N GLN A 38 8.92 -10.82 -0.26
CA GLN A 38 10.21 -11.02 0.38
C GLN A 38 11.06 -12.04 -0.39
N ARG A 39 10.51 -13.22 -0.69
CA ARG A 39 11.21 -14.23 -1.52
C ARG A 39 11.62 -13.69 -2.89
N ARG A 40 10.80 -12.82 -3.49
CA ARG A 40 11.13 -12.16 -4.75
C ARG A 40 12.32 -11.20 -4.60
N PHE A 41 12.38 -10.45 -3.51
CA PHE A 41 13.45 -9.49 -3.22
C PHE A 41 14.77 -10.19 -2.86
N ASP A 42 14.70 -11.30 -2.13
CA ASP A 42 15.87 -12.13 -1.81
C ASP A 42 16.57 -12.63 -3.08
N GLY A 43 15.80 -12.88 -4.15
CA GLY A 43 16.30 -13.30 -5.46
C GLY A 43 16.62 -12.16 -6.44
N CYS A 44 16.59 -10.90 -6.01
CA CYS A 44 16.91 -9.74 -6.84
C CYS A 44 18.36 -9.28 -6.61
N SER A 45 19.07 -8.96 -7.70
CA SER A 45 20.35 -8.26 -7.63
C SER A 45 20.22 -6.86 -7.01
N ASP A 46 21.21 -6.47 -6.23
CA ASP A 46 21.33 -5.11 -5.71
C ASP A 46 21.85 -4.15 -6.80
N VAL A 47 20.92 -3.52 -7.53
CA VAL A 47 21.20 -2.52 -8.56
C VAL A 47 20.33 -1.27 -8.37
N PRO A 48 20.78 -0.08 -8.82
CA PRO A 48 20.07 1.18 -8.59
C PRO A 48 18.59 1.15 -8.98
N ARG A 49 18.25 0.48 -10.09
CA ARG A 49 16.88 0.33 -10.55
C ARG A 49 16.00 -0.46 -9.58
N ASN A 50 16.50 -1.55 -9.00
CA ASN A 50 15.73 -2.35 -8.04
C ASN A 50 15.53 -1.58 -6.73
N ARG A 51 16.58 -0.90 -6.22
CA ARG A 51 16.47 0.00 -5.07
C ARG A 51 15.40 1.07 -5.29
N GLN A 52 15.37 1.69 -6.47
CA GLN A 52 14.35 2.69 -6.82
C GLN A 52 12.93 2.13 -6.76
N VAL A 53 12.72 0.92 -7.30
CA VAL A 53 11.40 0.26 -7.26
C VAL A 53 11.00 -0.08 -5.83
N LEU A 54 11.89 -0.65 -5.02
CA LEU A 54 11.55 -1.00 -3.63
C LEU A 54 11.31 0.25 -2.76
N SER A 55 12.13 1.30 -2.93
CA SER A 55 11.89 2.61 -2.31
C SER A 55 10.53 3.18 -2.70
N HIS A 56 10.11 3.03 -3.96
CA HIS A 56 8.79 3.46 -4.42
C HIS A 56 7.66 2.66 -3.74
N ILE A 57 7.78 1.33 -3.68
CA ILE A 57 6.80 0.48 -2.99
C ILE A 57 6.66 0.88 -1.52
N VAL A 58 7.79 1.06 -0.80
CA VAL A 58 7.79 1.48 0.61
C VAL A 58 7.13 2.84 0.79
N GLY A 59 7.44 3.82 -0.08
CA GLY A 59 6.83 5.15 -0.02
C GLY A 59 5.32 5.13 -0.22
N ILE A 60 4.84 4.40 -1.24
CA ILE A 60 3.39 4.23 -1.49
C ILE A 60 2.70 3.56 -0.32
N GLU A 61 3.33 2.55 0.29
CA GLU A 61 2.71 1.86 1.42
C GLU A 61 2.64 2.74 2.66
N ARG A 62 3.71 3.48 3.00
CA ARG A 62 3.71 4.48 4.09
C ARG A 62 2.68 5.58 3.87
N TRP A 63 2.53 6.06 2.64
CA TRP A 63 1.50 7.01 2.27
C TRP A 63 0.09 6.41 2.46
N GLY A 64 -0.13 5.17 2.02
CA GLY A 64 -1.38 4.44 2.28
C GLY A 64 -1.65 4.28 3.78
N GLN A 65 -0.63 4.06 4.61
CA GLN A 65 -0.80 4.01 6.06
C GLN A 65 -1.27 5.35 6.64
N ARG A 66 -0.80 6.49 6.12
CA ARG A 66 -1.35 7.80 6.53
C ARG A 66 -2.85 7.87 6.27
N ARG A 67 -3.29 7.39 5.10
CA ARG A 67 -4.71 7.33 4.72
C ARG A 67 -5.51 6.36 5.61
N LEU A 68 -4.92 5.25 6.02
CA LEU A 68 -5.51 4.34 7.01
C LEU A 68 -5.63 4.99 8.41
N ARG A 69 -4.66 5.81 8.83
CA ARG A 69 -4.75 6.57 10.08
C ARG A 69 -5.80 7.68 10.03
N VAL A 70 -6.02 8.30 8.87
CA VAL A 70 -7.15 9.23 8.68
C VAL A 70 -8.49 8.54 8.94
N ALA A 71 -8.64 7.27 8.53
CA ALA A 71 -9.85 6.49 8.86
C ALA A 71 -10.02 6.26 10.38
N LEU A 72 -8.93 6.33 11.16
CA LEU A 72 -8.91 6.26 12.62
C LEU A 72 -9.08 7.63 13.31
N GLY A 73 -9.23 8.72 12.54
CA GLY A 73 -9.48 10.06 13.07
C GLY A 73 -8.32 11.05 12.95
N ASP A 74 -7.17 10.65 12.38
CA ASP A 74 -6.09 11.60 12.09
C ASP A 74 -6.54 12.67 11.06
N PRO A 75 -5.97 13.88 11.09
CA PRO A 75 -6.30 14.91 10.11
C PRO A 75 -5.88 14.48 8.69
N PHE A 76 -6.75 14.78 7.72
CA PHE A 76 -6.47 14.54 6.32
C PHE A 76 -5.63 15.67 5.72
N GLU A 77 -4.55 15.30 5.07
CA GLU A 77 -3.70 16.21 4.29
C GLU A 77 -3.62 15.72 2.84
N MET A 78 -3.72 16.62 1.88
CA MET A 78 -3.54 16.31 0.46
C MET A 78 -2.05 16.31 0.10
N ASP A 79 -1.34 15.35 0.67
CA ASP A 79 0.09 15.10 0.42
C ASP A 79 0.33 14.10 -0.72
N GLU A 80 1.58 14.07 -1.18
CA GLU A 80 2.07 13.16 -2.21
C GLU A 80 2.97 12.08 -1.60
N TYR A 81 2.99 10.90 -2.19
CA TYR A 81 3.74 9.77 -1.65
C TYR A 81 5.27 9.99 -1.63
N ASP A 82 5.79 10.91 -2.44
CA ASP A 82 7.24 11.14 -2.59
C ASP A 82 7.90 11.54 -1.25
N SER A 83 7.19 12.26 -0.38
CA SER A 83 7.69 12.63 0.96
C SER A 83 7.84 11.45 1.91
N TYR A 84 7.27 10.29 1.58
CA TYR A 84 7.32 9.07 2.40
C TYR A 84 8.41 8.09 1.96
N ARG A 85 9.10 8.38 0.86
CA ARG A 85 10.11 7.48 0.30
C ARG A 85 11.35 7.42 1.20
N PRO A 86 11.95 6.23 1.37
CA PRO A 86 13.29 6.11 1.93
C PRO A 86 14.29 7.01 1.18
N ALA A 87 15.35 7.43 1.87
CA ALA A 87 16.43 8.21 1.28
C ALA A 87 16.99 7.51 0.03
N ARG A 88 17.37 8.28 -0.99
CA ARG A 88 17.82 7.74 -2.28
C ARG A 88 19.01 6.79 -2.16
N GLU A 89 19.88 7.05 -1.19
CA GLU A 89 21.11 6.29 -0.94
C GLU A 89 20.90 5.05 -0.05
N THR A 90 19.65 4.76 0.35
CA THR A 90 19.35 3.57 1.17
C THR A 90 19.75 2.31 0.41
N ASP A 91 20.57 1.46 1.05
CA ASP A 91 21.01 0.20 0.46
C ASP A 91 19.86 -0.83 0.35
N TRP A 92 20.11 -1.89 -0.42
CA TRP A 92 19.09 -2.89 -0.73
C TRP A 92 18.60 -3.67 0.49
N ALA A 93 19.51 -4.07 1.38
CA ALA A 93 19.14 -4.81 2.59
C ALA A 93 18.28 -3.96 3.51
N THR A 94 18.68 -2.70 3.72
CA THR A 94 17.91 -1.73 4.51
C THR A 94 16.53 -1.47 3.90
N LEU A 95 16.42 -1.36 2.57
CA LEU A 95 15.11 -1.21 1.90
C LEU A 95 14.19 -2.42 2.11
N GLN A 96 14.72 -3.65 2.12
CA GLN A 96 13.93 -4.85 2.42
C GLN A 96 13.44 -4.86 3.87
N THR A 97 14.30 -4.51 4.83
CA THR A 97 13.89 -4.34 6.23
C THR A 97 12.79 -3.30 6.35
N MET A 98 12.96 -2.11 5.76
CA MET A 98 11.94 -1.07 5.77
C MET A 98 10.62 -1.52 5.15
N PHE A 99 10.65 -2.32 4.09
CA PHE A 99 9.43 -2.92 3.53
C PHE A 99 8.74 -3.86 4.52
N ALA A 100 9.48 -4.79 5.13
CA ALA A 100 8.92 -5.73 6.10
C ALA A 100 8.31 -5.01 7.32
N GLU A 101 8.97 -3.97 7.82
CA GLU A 101 8.47 -3.13 8.92
C GLU A 101 7.21 -2.36 8.52
N THR A 102 7.23 -1.75 7.33
CA THR A 102 6.08 -1.03 6.78
C THR A 102 4.89 -2.00 6.64
N ARG A 103 5.09 -3.19 6.09
CA ARG A 103 4.01 -4.17 5.95
C ARG A 103 3.44 -4.66 7.29
N ARG A 104 4.30 -4.84 8.30
CA ARG A 104 3.88 -5.17 9.67
C ARG A 104 3.03 -4.06 10.28
N GLU A 105 3.39 -2.80 10.06
CA GLU A 105 2.60 -1.65 10.50
C GLU A 105 1.24 -1.58 9.78
N THR A 106 1.19 -1.86 8.48
CA THR A 106 -0.07 -1.94 7.73
C THR A 106 -0.99 -3.00 8.35
N VAL A 107 -0.48 -4.18 8.68
CA VAL A 107 -1.23 -5.25 9.36
C VAL A 107 -1.72 -4.80 10.74
N ARG A 108 -0.87 -4.10 11.52
CA ARG A 108 -1.26 -3.56 12.83
C ARG A 108 -2.41 -2.56 12.72
N LEU A 109 -2.37 -1.68 11.72
CA LEU A 109 -3.42 -0.69 11.46
C LEU A 109 -4.76 -1.34 11.11
N ILE A 110 -4.77 -2.48 10.39
CA ILE A 110 -6.00 -3.22 10.11
C ILE A 110 -6.68 -3.64 11.42
N GLY A 111 -5.93 -4.20 12.37
CA GLY A 111 -6.47 -4.60 13.67
C GLY A 111 -6.98 -3.42 14.50
N LEU A 112 -6.36 -2.24 14.39
CA LEU A 112 -6.88 -1.02 15.02
C LEU A 112 -8.21 -0.57 14.39
N ILE A 113 -8.29 -0.57 13.06
CA ILE A 113 -9.50 -0.19 12.32
C ILE A 113 -10.65 -1.15 12.63
N GLU A 114 -10.36 -2.45 12.69
CA GLU A 114 -11.36 -3.46 13.03
C GLU A 114 -11.93 -3.22 14.43
N ARG A 115 -11.07 -3.00 15.43
CA ARG A 115 -11.52 -2.69 16.81
C ARG A 115 -12.29 -1.38 16.90
N ALA A 116 -11.93 -0.37 16.11
CA ALA A 116 -12.61 0.91 16.09
C ALA A 116 -13.95 0.86 15.32
N GLY A 117 -14.25 -0.21 14.57
CA GLY A 117 -15.48 -0.32 13.80
C GLY A 117 -15.56 0.63 12.59
N VAL A 118 -14.41 1.13 12.10
CA VAL A 118 -14.34 2.17 11.04
C VAL A 118 -13.96 1.61 9.67
N ALA A 119 -14.22 0.32 9.42
CA ALA A 119 -13.86 -0.37 8.19
C ALA A 119 -14.51 0.21 6.91
N ASP A 120 -15.65 0.89 7.05
CA ASP A 120 -16.41 1.46 5.94
C ASP A 120 -16.13 2.95 5.71
N VAL A 121 -15.29 3.57 6.56
CA VAL A 121 -14.82 4.94 6.34
C VAL A 121 -14.12 5.02 4.99
N ARG A 122 -14.42 6.10 4.27
CA ARG A 122 -13.82 6.42 2.98
C ARG A 122 -12.80 7.53 3.16
N VAL A 123 -11.64 7.33 2.54
CA VAL A 123 -10.56 8.30 2.54
C VAL A 123 -10.10 8.53 1.12
N ARG A 124 -9.95 9.80 0.74
CA ARG A 124 -9.60 10.22 -0.61
C ARG A 124 -8.21 9.75 -1.02
N HIS A 125 -8.15 9.10 -2.18
CA HIS A 125 -6.94 8.87 -2.96
C HIS A 125 -6.78 9.98 -4.00
N ASN A 126 -5.54 10.47 -4.20
CA ASN A 126 -5.25 11.60 -5.09
C ASN A 126 -5.78 11.37 -6.53
N MET A 127 -5.57 10.17 -7.08
CA MET A 127 -6.03 9.77 -8.43
C MET A 127 -7.39 9.04 -8.49
N TYR A 128 -7.68 8.14 -7.54
CA TYR A 128 -8.84 7.22 -7.60
C TYR A 128 -10.05 7.68 -6.79
N GLY A 129 -10.00 8.87 -6.18
CA GLY A 129 -11.11 9.42 -5.40
C GLY A 129 -11.31 8.65 -4.09
N GLU A 130 -12.55 8.60 -3.60
CA GLU A 130 -12.87 8.02 -2.29
C GLU A 130 -12.72 6.49 -2.26
N LEU A 131 -11.73 5.98 -1.55
CA LEU A 131 -11.57 4.54 -1.32
C LEU A 131 -12.00 4.18 0.10
N THR A 132 -12.73 3.07 0.26
CA THR A 132 -12.92 2.48 1.60
C THR A 132 -11.58 2.00 2.15
N VAL A 133 -11.50 1.72 3.46
CA VAL A 133 -10.30 1.08 4.04
C VAL A 133 -9.91 -0.16 3.24
N ARG A 134 -10.87 -1.03 2.93
CA ARG A 134 -10.58 -2.25 2.15
C ARG A 134 -10.06 -1.91 0.76
N GLY A 135 -10.65 -0.89 0.11
CA GLY A 135 -10.17 -0.37 -1.17
C GLY A 135 -8.71 0.08 -1.12
N TRP A 136 -8.31 0.79 -0.06
CA TRP A 136 -6.91 1.15 0.20
C TRP A 136 -6.01 -0.08 0.37
N LEU A 137 -6.41 -1.06 1.18
CA LEU A 137 -5.64 -2.30 1.37
C LEU A 137 -5.47 -3.08 0.07
N LYS A 138 -6.50 -3.11 -0.78
CA LYS A 138 -6.43 -3.74 -2.11
C LYS A 138 -5.51 -2.97 -3.05
N TYR A 139 -5.56 -1.63 -3.04
CA TYR A 139 -4.64 -0.80 -3.80
C TYR A 139 -3.18 -1.11 -3.43
N LEU A 140 -2.85 -1.14 -2.13
CA LEU A 140 -1.51 -1.46 -1.65
C LEU A 140 -1.03 -2.85 -2.09
N LEU A 141 -1.90 -3.86 -2.01
CA LEU A 141 -1.62 -5.22 -2.48
C LEU A 141 -1.27 -5.25 -3.97
N VAL A 142 -2.16 -4.70 -4.80
CA VAL A 142 -2.02 -4.74 -6.27
C VAL A 142 -0.82 -3.91 -6.72
N HIS A 143 -0.62 -2.74 -6.11
CA HIS A 143 0.49 -1.85 -6.46
C HIS A 143 1.84 -2.49 -6.18
N ALA A 144 2.04 -3.06 -4.99
CA ALA A 144 3.29 -3.71 -4.63
C ALA A 144 3.61 -4.90 -5.55
N ASP A 145 2.62 -5.76 -5.84
CA ASP A 145 2.79 -6.88 -6.77
C ASP A 145 3.14 -6.40 -8.18
N ALA A 146 2.46 -5.35 -8.68
CA ALA A 146 2.69 -4.80 -10.01
C ALA A 146 4.07 -4.17 -10.17
N GLU A 147 4.53 -3.43 -9.16
CA GLU A 147 5.85 -2.81 -9.15
C GLU A 147 6.97 -3.84 -9.04
N ALA A 148 6.81 -4.87 -8.19
CA ALA A 148 7.81 -5.91 -8.01
C ALA A 148 8.07 -6.73 -9.28
N MET A 149 7.09 -6.86 -10.19
CA MET A 149 7.29 -7.48 -11.50
C MET A 149 8.31 -6.74 -12.37
N LYS A 150 8.55 -5.45 -12.11
CA LYS A 150 9.53 -4.66 -12.84
C LYS A 150 10.97 -5.00 -12.42
N MET A 151 11.20 -5.58 -11.24
CA MET A 151 12.54 -5.83 -10.71
C MET A 151 13.29 -6.89 -11.53
N ARG A 152 14.62 -6.81 -11.51
CA ARG A 152 15.50 -7.78 -12.17
C ARG A 152 16.13 -8.72 -11.14
N SER A 153 16.17 -10.00 -11.47
CA SER A 153 16.97 -10.97 -10.73
C SER A 153 18.45 -10.73 -11.00
#